data_AF-A0A848ITK2-F1
#
_entry.id   AF-A0A848ITK2-F1
#
_cell.length_a   1.000
_cell.length_b   1.000
_cell.length_c   1.000
_cell.angle_alpha   90.00
_cell.angle_beta   90.00
_cell.angle_gamma   90.00
#
_symmetry.space_group_name_H-M   'P 1'
#
loop_
_entity.id
_entity.type
_entity.pdbx_description
1 polymer ?
#
loop_
_entity_poly.entity_id
_entity_poly.type
_entity_poly.pdbx_seq_one_letter_code
_entity_poly.pdbx_strand_id
1 'polypeptide(L)'
;MSRRRPEFQTLDLASWSTIAWTELDATAHSRVQRHIDAIERYAKDEPVGSIEAATGVNRRQLYRLLDRALSLHADGRLYGFRALVAHARVTEYTRMLPVTMRGERSGAVGALSLLFECYPTLAAWLVLQIRQRRVTPKQIPSNDGIRIRLHGLQALHERFLQGCRQRLWCKWLVWQRCFL
;
A
#
# COMPACT_ATOMS: atom_id res chain seq x y z
N MET A 1 30.81 20.23 -10.84
CA MET A 1 29.59 20.51 -10.03
C MET A 1 28.54 19.45 -10.35
N SER A 2 28.25 18.58 -9.38
CA SER A 2 27.36 17.42 -9.54
C SER A 2 25.89 17.88 -9.65
N ARG A 3 25.27 17.71 -10.82
CA ARG A 3 23.83 17.95 -11.07
C ARG A 3 22.94 16.87 -10.42
N ARG A 4 23.19 16.50 -9.17
CA ARG A 4 22.38 15.50 -8.43
C ARG A 4 21.27 16.23 -7.67
N ARG A 5 20.08 15.63 -7.56
CA ARG A 5 19.01 16.19 -6.71
C ARG A 5 19.50 16.18 -5.24
N PRO A 6 19.20 17.21 -4.43
CA PRO A 6 19.69 17.31 -3.04
C PRO A 6 19.45 16.05 -2.21
N GLU A 7 18.27 15.45 -2.34
CA GLU A 7 17.85 14.21 -1.67
C GLU A 7 18.71 12.98 -2.01
N PHE A 8 19.46 13.03 -3.11
CA PHE A 8 20.36 11.95 -3.56
C PHE A 8 21.84 12.30 -3.38
N GLN A 9 22.17 13.48 -2.87
CA GLN A 9 23.56 13.90 -2.66
C GLN A 9 24.15 13.29 -1.38
N THR A 10 23.33 12.98 -0.38
CA THR A 10 23.77 12.37 0.88
C THR A 10 22.89 11.18 1.19
N LEU A 11 23.36 9.98 0.83
CA LEU A 11 22.70 8.73 1.15
C LEU A 11 23.37 8.11 2.38
N ASP A 12 22.72 8.22 3.53
CA ASP A 12 23.13 7.46 4.72
C ASP A 12 22.60 6.02 4.63
N LEU A 13 23.33 5.18 3.90
CA LEU A 13 22.99 3.76 3.73
C LEU A 13 23.05 2.99 5.06
N ALA A 14 23.80 3.47 6.06
CA ALA A 14 23.90 2.80 7.35
C ALA A 14 22.59 2.90 8.16
N SER A 15 21.79 3.93 7.90
CA SER A 15 20.45 4.08 8.48
C SER A 15 19.39 3.16 7.85
N TRP A 16 19.70 2.50 6.74
CA TRP A 16 18.72 1.72 5.97
C TRP A 16 18.48 0.34 6.57
N SER A 17 17.20 -0.03 6.66
CA SER A 17 16.82 -1.35 7.19
C SER A 17 17.24 -2.49 6.26
N THR A 18 17.84 -3.54 6.85
CA THR A 18 18.24 -4.76 6.12
C THR A 18 17.04 -5.58 5.66
N ILE A 19 17.20 -6.28 4.54
CA ILE A 19 16.21 -7.21 3.97
C ILE A 19 16.34 -8.58 4.65
N ALA A 20 15.20 -9.21 4.95
CA ALA A 20 15.17 -10.62 5.30
C ALA A 20 15.25 -11.47 4.02
N TRP A 21 16.39 -12.12 3.79
CA TRP A 21 16.65 -12.89 2.57
C TRP A 21 15.95 -14.26 2.52
N THR A 22 15.39 -14.71 3.63
CA THR A 22 14.84 -16.06 3.83
C THR A 22 13.59 -16.37 3.02
N GLU A 23 12.87 -15.35 2.53
CA GLU A 23 11.62 -15.52 1.78
C GLU A 23 11.79 -15.34 0.25
N LEU A 24 13.01 -15.07 -0.22
CA LEU A 24 13.30 -14.78 -1.62
C LEU A 24 13.76 -16.04 -2.37
N ASP A 25 13.21 -16.25 -3.57
CA ASP A 25 13.73 -17.25 -4.50
C ASP A 25 15.09 -16.79 -5.09
N ALA A 26 15.86 -17.73 -5.65
CA ALA A 26 17.21 -17.44 -6.18
C ALA A 26 17.21 -16.34 -7.25
N THR A 27 16.13 -16.22 -8.03
CA THR A 27 16.00 -15.19 -9.07
C THR A 27 15.71 -13.81 -8.47
N ALA A 28 14.84 -13.71 -7.46
CA ALA A 28 14.62 -12.46 -6.75
C ALA A 28 15.85 -12.06 -5.95
N HIS A 29 16.57 -13.01 -5.35
CA HIS A 29 17.82 -12.74 -4.63
C HIS A 29 18.84 -12.04 -5.53
N SER A 30 19.14 -12.63 -6.69
CA SER A 30 20.09 -12.06 -7.67
C SER A 30 19.65 -10.69 -8.19
N ARG A 31 18.33 -10.47 -8.34
CA ARG A 31 17.80 -9.18 -8.76
C ARG A 31 17.97 -8.11 -7.68
N VAL A 32 17.59 -8.42 -6.44
CA VAL A 32 17.69 -7.49 -5.31
C VAL A 32 19.15 -7.14 -5.04
N GLN A 33 20.05 -8.12 -5.13
CA GLN A 33 21.49 -7.90 -4.97
C GLN A 33 22.07 -6.94 -6.02
N ARG A 34 21.65 -7.07 -7.30
CA ARG A 34 22.02 -6.09 -8.33
C ARG A 34 21.51 -4.68 -8.03
N HIS A 35 20.32 -4.56 -7.43
CA HIS A 35 19.77 -3.27 -7.03
C HIS A 35 20.53 -2.65 -5.86
N ILE A 36 20.96 -3.47 -4.89
CA ILE A 36 21.80 -3.03 -3.78
C ILE A 36 23.15 -2.52 -4.32
N ASP A 37 23.84 -3.33 -5.16
CA ASP A 37 25.13 -2.94 -5.74
C ASP A 37 25.03 -1.63 -6.53
N ALA A 38 23.96 -1.44 -7.31
CA ALA A 38 23.75 -0.20 -8.05
C ALA A 38 23.59 1.03 -7.14
N ILE A 39 22.93 0.88 -5.99
CA ILE A 39 22.74 1.96 -5.01
C ILE A 39 24.04 2.24 -4.25
N GLU A 40 24.77 1.21 -3.84
CA GLU A 40 26.05 1.36 -3.14
C GLU A 40 27.08 2.08 -4.02
N ARG A 41 27.18 1.71 -5.30
CA ARG A 41 28.04 2.41 -6.26
C ARG A 41 27.62 3.86 -6.46
N TYR A 42 26.31 4.11 -6.51
CA TYR A 42 25.79 5.48 -6.63
C TYR A 42 26.16 6.34 -5.41
N ALA A 43 26.10 5.76 -4.20
CA ALA A 43 26.49 6.41 -2.95
C ALA A 43 28.00 6.69 -2.87
N LYS A 44 28.84 5.89 -3.55
CA LYS A 44 30.29 6.12 -3.72
C LYS A 44 30.63 7.16 -4.79
N ASP A 45 29.64 7.93 -5.23
CA ASP A 45 29.77 8.94 -6.28
C ASP A 45 30.17 8.42 -7.68
N GLU A 46 30.02 7.13 -7.97
CA GLU A 46 30.28 6.60 -9.31
C GLU A 46 29.33 7.21 -10.38
N PRO A 47 29.81 7.42 -11.62
CA PRO A 47 28.97 7.93 -12.68
C PRO A 47 27.94 6.89 -13.10
N VAL A 48 26.69 7.33 -13.29
CA VAL A 48 25.56 6.43 -13.60
C VAL A 48 25.78 5.55 -14.83
N GLY A 49 26.53 6.03 -15.83
CA GLY A 49 26.88 5.23 -17.00
C GLY A 49 27.74 4.01 -16.67
N SER A 50 28.70 4.15 -15.73
CA SER A 50 29.52 3.03 -15.25
C SER A 50 28.71 2.07 -14.38
N ILE A 51 27.78 2.59 -13.58
CA ILE A 51 26.85 1.77 -12.77
C ILE A 51 25.96 0.93 -13.68
N GLU A 52 25.43 1.52 -14.75
CA GLU A 52 24.60 0.82 -15.73
C GLU A 52 25.37 -0.29 -16.45
N ALA A 53 26.63 -0.03 -16.83
CA ALA A 53 27.50 -1.04 -17.43
C ALA A 53 27.82 -2.21 -16.48
N ALA A 54 28.03 -1.93 -15.19
CA ALA A 54 28.40 -2.95 -14.20
C ALA A 54 27.21 -3.78 -13.70
N THR A 55 26.05 -3.14 -13.51
CA THR A 55 24.89 -3.76 -12.84
C THR A 55 23.74 -4.11 -13.78
N GLY A 56 23.72 -3.53 -14.98
CA GLY A 56 22.59 -3.58 -15.91
C GLY A 56 21.37 -2.77 -15.47
N VAL A 57 21.49 -1.97 -14.40
CA VAL A 57 20.42 -1.10 -13.90
C VAL A 57 20.49 0.24 -14.60
N ASN A 58 19.49 0.54 -15.44
CA ASN A 58 19.49 1.81 -16.16
C ASN A 58 19.23 3.02 -15.25
N ARG A 59 19.56 4.20 -15.74
CA ARG A 59 19.40 5.46 -15.00
C ARG A 59 17.99 5.69 -14.44
N ARG A 60 16.94 5.39 -15.22
CA ARG A 60 15.53 5.59 -14.80
C ARG A 60 15.16 4.64 -13.67
N GLN A 61 15.62 3.39 -13.75
CA GLN A 61 15.40 2.38 -12.72
C GLN A 61 16.15 2.73 -11.45
N LEU A 62 17.40 3.18 -11.55
CA LEU A 62 18.21 3.61 -10.39
C LEU A 62 17.49 4.71 -9.58
N TYR A 63 17.06 5.80 -10.22
CA TYR A 63 16.35 6.87 -9.50
C TYR A 63 15.03 6.39 -8.91
N ARG A 64 14.29 5.53 -9.61
CA ARG A 64 13.05 4.94 -9.07
C ARG A 64 13.32 4.08 -7.83
N LEU A 65 14.45 3.37 -7.78
CA LEU A 65 14.84 2.57 -6.62
C LEU A 65 15.24 3.49 -5.45
N LEU A 66 15.98 4.56 -5.72
CA LEU A 66 16.35 5.57 -4.72
C LEU A 66 15.11 6.25 -4.12
N ASP A 67 14.17 6.72 -4.95
CA ASP A 67 12.90 7.31 -4.49
C ASP A 67 12.13 6.34 -3.58
N ARG A 68 12.07 5.06 -3.96
CA ARG A 68 11.42 4.03 -3.15
C ARG A 68 12.15 3.75 -1.84
N ALA A 69 13.48 3.71 -1.86
CA ALA A 69 14.27 3.46 -0.65
C ALA A 69 14.19 4.63 0.35
N LEU A 70 14.13 5.87 -0.15
CA LEU A 70 13.97 7.08 0.66
C LEU A 70 12.52 7.36 1.09
N SER A 71 11.56 6.54 0.66
CA SER A 71 10.17 6.67 1.13
C SER A 71 10.07 6.28 2.60
N LEU A 72 9.23 6.98 3.35
CA LEU A 72 8.94 6.69 4.75
C LEU A 72 7.95 5.53 4.86
N HIS A 73 8.28 4.56 5.70
CA HIS A 73 7.35 3.55 6.18
C HIS A 73 6.38 4.16 7.20
N ALA A 74 5.24 3.52 7.40
CA ALA A 74 4.27 3.88 8.45
C ALA A 74 4.88 3.91 9.87
N ASP A 75 6.03 3.28 10.06
CA ASP A 75 6.75 3.20 11.33
C ASP A 75 7.67 4.43 11.55
N GLY A 76 7.67 5.39 10.62
CA GLY A 76 8.51 6.60 10.66
C GLY A 76 9.97 6.39 10.22
N ARG A 77 10.36 5.17 9.83
CA ARG A 77 11.69 4.85 9.29
C ARG A 77 11.67 4.80 7.76
N LEU A 78 12.82 5.01 7.13
CA LEU A 78 12.96 4.81 5.69
C LEU A 78 12.77 3.33 5.32
N TYR A 79 12.12 3.06 4.19
CA TYR A 79 12.02 1.69 3.66
C TYR A 79 13.42 1.08 3.40
N GLY A 80 14.36 1.90 2.91
CA GLY A 80 15.73 1.46 2.62
C GLY A 80 15.78 0.30 1.64
N PHE A 81 16.59 -0.71 1.94
CA PHE A 81 16.75 -1.86 1.05
C PHE A 81 15.49 -2.73 0.92
N ARG A 82 14.58 -2.71 1.90
CA ARG A 82 13.29 -3.43 1.82
C ARG A 82 12.44 -2.98 0.64
N ALA A 83 12.61 -1.74 0.19
CA ALA A 83 11.92 -1.20 -0.98
C ALA A 83 12.29 -1.91 -2.29
N LEU A 84 13.45 -2.57 -2.34
CA LEU A 84 14.00 -3.18 -3.56
C LEU A 84 13.36 -4.53 -3.87
N VAL A 85 12.71 -5.16 -2.89
CA VAL A 85 11.97 -6.41 -3.07
C VAL A 85 10.80 -6.16 -4.03
N ALA A 86 10.57 -7.11 -4.95
CA ALA A 86 9.45 -7.00 -5.87
C ALA A 86 8.12 -7.08 -5.15
N HIS A 87 7.16 -6.28 -5.62
CA HIS A 87 5.84 -6.12 -5.00
C HIS A 87 5.88 -5.56 -3.56
N ALA A 88 7.04 -5.11 -3.05
CA ALA A 88 7.12 -4.36 -1.81
C ALA A 88 6.26 -3.11 -1.95
N ARG A 89 5.21 -3.04 -1.12
CA ARG A 89 4.30 -1.91 -1.04
C ARG A 89 5.01 -0.80 -0.29
N VAL A 90 5.64 0.10 -1.04
CA VAL A 90 6.42 1.25 -0.54
C VAL A 90 5.53 2.47 -0.26
N THR A 91 4.32 2.45 -0.80
CA THR A 91 3.31 3.49 -0.57
C THR A 91 2.00 2.78 -0.31
N GLU A 92 1.33 3.17 0.77
CA GLU A 92 -0.03 2.73 1.02
C GLU A 92 -0.94 3.25 -0.09
N TYR A 93 -1.84 2.41 -0.59
CA TYR A 93 -2.66 2.76 -1.75
C TYR A 93 -3.53 3.99 -1.43
N THR A 94 -3.15 5.16 -1.96
CA THR A 94 -3.93 6.39 -1.87
C THR A 94 -4.51 6.69 -3.24
N ARG A 95 -5.83 6.52 -3.40
CA ARG A 95 -6.50 6.70 -4.69
C ARG A 95 -6.83 8.17 -4.91
N MET A 96 -6.08 8.84 -5.78
CA MET A 96 -6.33 10.26 -6.11
C MET A 96 -7.49 10.47 -7.11
N LEU A 97 -7.95 9.43 -7.80
CA LEU A 97 -9.02 9.52 -8.81
C LEU A 97 -10.35 8.95 -8.33
N PRO A 98 -11.49 9.62 -8.64
CA PRO A 98 -12.81 9.12 -8.27
C PRO A 98 -13.09 7.74 -8.88
N VAL A 99 -13.89 6.94 -8.17
CA VAL A 99 -14.26 5.59 -8.61
C VAL A 99 -15.16 5.71 -9.84
N THR A 100 -14.60 5.44 -11.02
CA THR A 100 -15.38 5.28 -12.24
C THR A 100 -15.60 3.79 -12.46
N MET A 101 -16.82 3.32 -12.30
CA MET A 101 -17.19 1.94 -12.63
C MET A 101 -17.21 1.80 -14.16
N ARG A 102 -16.34 0.97 -14.73
CA ARG A 102 -16.46 0.52 -16.12
C ARG A 102 -17.05 -0.89 -16.10
N GLY A 103 -18.37 -0.97 -16.24
CA GLY A 103 -19.15 -2.21 -16.14
C GLY A 103 -19.29 -2.75 -14.71
N GLU A 104 -19.84 -3.96 -14.57
CA GLU A 104 -20.19 -4.57 -13.28
C GLU A 104 -19.01 -5.21 -12.52
N ARG A 105 -17.87 -5.46 -13.19
CA ARG A 105 -16.80 -6.34 -12.64
C ARG A 105 -15.41 -5.70 -12.52
N SER A 106 -15.22 -4.44 -12.90
CA SER A 106 -13.89 -3.81 -12.92
C SER A 106 -13.91 -2.33 -12.50
N GLY A 107 -12.83 -1.86 -11.87
CA GLY A 107 -12.65 -0.45 -11.48
C GLY A 107 -12.97 -0.08 -10.02
N ALA A 108 -13.50 -1.03 -9.24
CA ALA A 108 -13.86 -0.84 -7.82
C ALA A 108 -12.72 -1.14 -6.83
N VAL A 109 -11.53 -1.55 -7.29
CA VAL A 109 -10.39 -1.82 -6.41
C VAL A 109 -10.08 -0.57 -5.59
N GLY A 110 -10.04 -0.72 -4.26
CA GLY A 110 -9.78 0.38 -3.32
C GLY A 110 -10.97 1.34 -3.08
N ALA A 111 -12.15 1.10 -3.65
CA ALA A 111 -13.33 1.92 -3.40
C ALA A 111 -13.75 1.90 -1.92
N LEU A 112 -13.58 0.75 -1.24
CA LEU A 112 -13.86 0.62 0.18
C LEU A 112 -12.86 1.43 1.03
N SER A 113 -11.57 1.42 0.67
CA SER A 113 -10.55 2.25 1.34
C SER A 113 -10.89 3.74 1.22
N LEU A 114 -11.22 4.20 0.02
CA LEU A 114 -11.65 5.59 -0.22
C LEU A 114 -12.90 5.96 0.60
N LEU A 115 -13.87 5.04 0.70
CA LEU A 115 -15.07 5.26 1.53
C LEU A 115 -14.69 5.48 3.00
N PHE A 116 -13.73 4.73 3.53
CA PHE A 116 -13.28 4.87 4.92
C PHE A 116 -12.47 6.13 5.16
N GLU A 117 -11.64 6.56 4.20
CA GLU A 117 -10.95 7.86 4.25
C GLU A 117 -11.94 9.02 4.27
N CYS A 118 -12.96 8.98 3.41
CA CYS A 118 -13.99 10.03 3.34
C CYS A 118 -14.92 10.05 4.56
N TYR A 119 -15.11 8.89 5.20
CA TYR A 119 -16.03 8.72 6.33
C TYR A 119 -15.36 7.93 7.47
N PRO A 120 -14.40 8.51 8.19
CA PRO A 120 -13.66 7.80 9.25
C PRO A 120 -14.57 7.33 10.39
N THR A 121 -15.67 8.03 10.65
CA THR A 121 -16.69 7.62 11.63
C THR A 121 -17.44 6.35 11.22
N LEU A 122 -17.56 6.06 9.92
CA LEU A 122 -18.13 4.82 9.41
C LEU A 122 -17.16 3.65 9.62
N ALA A 123 -15.88 3.88 9.32
CA ALA A 123 -14.81 2.91 9.57
C ALA A 123 -14.71 2.57 11.06
N ALA A 124 -14.68 3.58 11.93
CA ALA A 124 -14.64 3.40 13.38
C ALA A 124 -15.86 2.62 13.91
N TRP A 125 -17.05 2.92 13.39
CA TRP A 125 -18.26 2.17 13.74
C TRP A 125 -18.15 0.69 13.36
N LEU A 126 -17.64 0.38 12.15
CA LEU A 126 -17.47 -1.00 11.70
C LEU A 126 -16.48 -1.78 12.59
N VAL A 127 -15.35 -1.15 12.94
CA VAL A 127 -14.37 -1.73 13.87
C VAL A 127 -15.01 -1.99 15.24
N LEU A 128 -15.82 -1.08 15.74
CA LEU A 128 -16.54 -1.25 17.01
C LEU A 128 -17.49 -2.46 16.97
N GLN A 129 -18.23 -2.65 15.87
CA GLN A 129 -19.13 -3.81 15.74
C GLN A 129 -18.37 -5.14 15.73
N ILE A 130 -17.19 -5.18 15.09
CA ILE A 130 -16.31 -6.37 15.08
C ILE A 130 -15.79 -6.63 16.50
N ARG A 131 -15.30 -5.60 17.20
CA ARG A 131 -14.82 -5.72 18.60
C ARG A 131 -15.90 -6.18 19.56
N GLN A 132 -17.15 -5.74 19.36
CA GLN A 132 -18.32 -6.18 20.11
C GLN A 132 -18.79 -7.60 19.76
N ARG A 133 -18.04 -8.35 18.95
CA ARG A 133 -18.36 -9.72 18.52
C ARG A 133 -19.75 -9.83 17.88
N ARG A 134 -20.20 -8.79 17.19
CA ARG A 134 -21.46 -8.84 16.41
C ARG A 134 -21.34 -9.79 15.22
N VAL A 135 -20.11 -10.09 14.81
CA VAL A 135 -19.78 -11.16 13.87
C VAL A 135 -18.91 -12.17 14.58
N THR A 136 -19.37 -13.42 14.64
CA THR A 136 -18.64 -14.52 15.28
C THR A 136 -18.42 -15.66 14.30
N PRO A 137 -17.20 -16.21 14.21
CA PRO A 137 -16.97 -17.44 13.48
C PRO A 137 -17.61 -18.60 14.23
N LYS A 138 -18.51 -19.33 13.56
CA LYS A 138 -19.09 -20.58 14.03
C LYS A 138 -18.53 -21.73 13.18
N GLN A 139 -17.91 -22.70 13.84
CA GLN A 139 -17.50 -23.94 13.18
C GLN A 139 -18.73 -24.82 13.01
N ILE A 140 -18.97 -25.29 11.79
CA ILE A 140 -20.07 -26.17 11.44
C ILE A 140 -19.46 -27.48 10.93
N PRO A 141 -19.82 -28.63 11.51
CA PRO A 141 -19.46 -29.93 10.95
C PRO A 141 -20.08 -30.07 9.56
N SER A 142 -19.26 -30.37 8.55
CA SER A 142 -19.69 -30.68 7.18
C SER A 142 -19.18 -32.06 6.81
N ASN A 143 -19.83 -32.73 5.86
CA ASN A 143 -19.42 -34.07 5.41
C ASN A 143 -17.96 -34.15 4.93
N ASP A 144 -17.37 -33.03 4.47
CA ASP A 144 -15.97 -32.93 4.01
C ASP A 144 -15.03 -32.25 5.03
N GLY A 145 -15.42 -32.14 6.31
CA GLY A 145 -14.62 -31.53 7.38
C GLY A 145 -15.25 -30.29 8.03
N ILE A 146 -14.45 -29.53 8.79
CA ILE A 146 -14.93 -28.35 9.54
C ILE A 146 -15.02 -27.13 8.61
N ARG A 147 -16.21 -26.54 8.46
CA ARG A 147 -16.40 -25.26 7.76
C ARG A 147 -16.59 -24.13 8.76
N ILE A 148 -15.92 -23.00 8.53
CA ILE A 148 -16.13 -21.78 9.31
C ILE A 148 -17.21 -20.95 8.64
N ARG A 149 -18.30 -20.66 9.34
CA ARG A 149 -19.35 -19.74 8.90
C ARG A 149 -19.39 -18.52 9.81
N LEU A 150 -19.42 -17.33 9.22
CA LEU A 150 -19.58 -16.09 9.97
C LEU A 150 -21.06 -15.89 10.30
N HIS A 151 -21.40 -15.89 11.59
CA HIS A 151 -22.73 -15.56 12.07
C HIS A 151 -22.83 -14.04 12.31
N GLY A 152 -23.97 -13.43 12.02
CA GLY A 152 -24.21 -11.98 12.22
C GLY A 152 -23.66 -11.05 11.13
N LEU A 153 -22.95 -11.58 10.13
CA LEU A 153 -22.38 -10.80 9.03
C LEU A 153 -23.45 -10.10 8.19
N GLN A 154 -24.56 -10.79 7.90
CA GLN A 154 -25.64 -10.23 7.08
C GLN A 154 -26.28 -9.00 7.77
N ALA A 155 -26.67 -9.15 9.04
CA ALA A 155 -27.25 -8.04 9.82
C ALA A 155 -26.26 -6.87 9.98
N LEU A 156 -24.96 -7.16 10.12
CA LEU A 156 -23.92 -6.13 10.13
C LEU A 156 -23.85 -5.40 8.78
N HIS A 157 -23.88 -6.13 7.68
CA HIS A 157 -23.81 -5.59 6.33
C HIS A 157 -25.03 -4.70 6.02
N GLU A 158 -26.24 -5.11 6.40
CA GLU A 158 -27.45 -4.29 6.24
C GLU A 158 -27.35 -2.96 7.00
N ARG A 159 -26.89 -3.01 8.25
CA ARG A 159 -26.66 -1.79 9.06
C ARG A 159 -25.56 -0.91 8.48
N PHE A 160 -24.51 -1.51 7.94
CA PHE A 160 -23.46 -0.79 7.23
C PHE A 160 -24.00 -0.05 6.01
N LEU A 161 -24.80 -0.71 5.17
CA LEU A 161 -25.46 -0.09 4.02
C LEU A 161 -26.40 1.04 4.43
N GLN A 162 -27.15 0.87 5.52
CA GLN A 162 -28.01 1.92 6.06
C GLN A 162 -27.18 3.14 6.49
N GLY A 163 -26.06 2.94 7.18
CA GLY A 163 -25.13 4.00 7.56
C GLY A 163 -24.52 4.73 6.36
N CYS A 164 -24.19 4.00 5.29
CA CYS A 164 -23.76 4.60 4.02
C CYS A 164 -24.86 5.49 3.41
N ARG A 165 -26.10 4.99 3.32
CA ARG A 165 -27.22 5.72 2.71
C ARG A 165 -27.56 7.01 3.47
N GLN A 166 -27.59 6.97 4.80
CA GLN A 166 -27.86 8.14 5.64
C GLN A 166 -26.84 9.27 5.43
N ARG A 167 -25.55 8.92 5.30
CA ARG A 167 -24.47 9.89 5.16
C ARG A 167 -24.30 10.40 3.73
N LEU A 168 -24.61 9.57 2.74
CA LEU A 168 -24.69 9.98 1.34
C LEU A 168 -25.89 10.91 1.08
N TRP A 169 -27.02 10.72 1.78
CA TRP A 169 -28.18 11.63 1.72
C TRP A 169 -27.92 13.00 2.35
N CYS A 170 -27.24 13.06 3.52
CA CYS A 170 -26.91 14.33 4.14
C CYS A 170 -26.03 15.23 3.27
N LYS A 171 -25.11 14.67 2.47
CA LYS A 171 -24.30 15.48 1.56
C LYS A 171 -25.08 15.96 0.32
N TRP A 172 -26.03 15.18 -0.20
CA TRP A 172 -26.91 15.65 -1.29
C TRP A 172 -27.80 16.82 -0.85
N LEU A 173 -28.35 16.78 0.37
CA LEU A 173 -29.16 17.89 0.93
C LEU A 173 -28.31 19.12 1.30
N VAL A 174 -27.09 18.94 1.81
CA VAL A 174 -26.17 20.05 2.13
C VAL A 174 -25.60 20.69 0.86
N TRP A 175 -25.37 19.92 -0.21
CA TRP A 175 -24.99 20.49 -1.51
C TRP A 175 -26.12 21.27 -2.18
N GLN A 176 -27.39 20.87 -2.02
CA GLN A 176 -28.54 21.64 -2.53
C GLN A 176 -28.83 22.92 -1.75
N ARG A 177 -28.56 22.98 -0.43
CA ARG A 177 -28.76 24.20 0.39
C ARG A 177 -27.64 25.23 0.28
N CYS A 178 -26.46 24.87 -0.24
CA CYS A 178 -25.40 25.83 -0.53
C CYS A 178 -25.49 26.43 -1.95
N PHE A 179 -26.48 26.01 -2.75
CA PHE A 179 -26.72 26.46 -4.13
C PHE A 179 -28.19 26.91 -4.33
N LEU A 180 -28.79 27.51 -3.30
CA LEU A 180 -30.00 28.33 -3.35
C LEU A 180 -29.80 29.57 -2.49
#